data_AF-A0A2G5URX8-F1
#
_entry.id   AF-A0A2G5URX8-F1
#
_cell.length_a   1.000
_cell.length_b   1.000
_cell.length_c   1.000
_cell.angle_alpha   90.00
_cell.angle_beta   90.00
_cell.angle_gamma   90.00
#
_symmetry.space_group_name_H-M   'P 1'
#
loop_
_entity.id
_entity.type
_entity.pdbx_description
1 polymer ?
#
loop_
_entity_poly.entity_id
_entity_poly.type
_entity_poly.pdbx_seq_one_letter_code
_entity_poly.pdbx_strand_id
1 'polypeptide(L)'
;MTANWVGKTAVTKAVISVLKELLHRDEYFLVYSSPDSDRHTSYPPIEREFFSMFASVLSSGFRMDAEYSSHVALVATIRGVTRNFIDKQRREKESTQEQYVPMLLKKFFEHFQSDPLFRFGEAPIQDSPRISAVANCLKRHSVKMTTSHFPADNTSNDAEEPSIGPPVLKKSLRTGRKRGHN
;
A
#
# COMPACT_ATOMS: atom_id res chain seq x y z
N MET A 1 -11.41 -7.16 9.29
CA MET A 1 -10.04 -7.67 9.47
C MET A 1 -9.11 -6.48 9.57
N THR A 2 -8.45 -6.28 10.72
CA THR A 2 -7.38 -5.28 10.85
C THR A 2 -6.10 -5.88 10.28
N ALA A 3 -5.58 -5.33 9.19
CA ALA A 3 -4.35 -5.81 8.59
C ALA A 3 -3.16 -5.39 9.47
N ASN A 4 -2.45 -6.34 10.07
CA ASN A 4 -1.28 -6.07 10.89
C ASN A 4 -0.02 -6.03 10.02
N TRP A 5 0.20 -4.92 9.33
CA TRP A 5 1.42 -4.68 8.55
C TRP A 5 2.52 -4.12 9.44
N VAL A 6 3.26 -5.01 10.10
CA VAL A 6 4.34 -4.63 11.04
C VAL A 6 5.70 -5.21 10.62
N GLY A 7 6.76 -4.49 11.02
CA GLY A 7 8.16 -4.85 10.83
C GLY A 7 8.80 -4.29 9.55
N LYS A 8 10.06 -4.68 9.28
CA LYS A 8 10.87 -4.20 8.16
C LYS A 8 10.25 -4.43 6.77
N THR A 9 9.30 -5.36 6.67
CA THR A 9 8.60 -5.72 5.42
C THR A 9 7.14 -5.25 5.40
N ALA A 10 6.73 -4.34 6.29
CA ALA A 10 5.36 -3.86 6.41
C ALA A 10 4.79 -3.34 5.07
N VAL A 11 5.55 -2.50 4.35
CA VAL A 11 5.16 -1.97 3.04
C VAL A 11 4.96 -3.11 2.04
N THR A 12 5.91 -4.03 1.92
CA THR A 12 5.79 -5.20 1.03
C THR A 12 4.57 -6.06 1.36
N LYS A 13 4.29 -6.29 2.65
CA LYS A 13 3.10 -7.02 3.10
C LYS A 13 1.81 -6.29 2.74
N ALA A 14 1.78 -4.97 2.87
CA ALA A 14 0.65 -4.14 2.48
C ALA A 14 0.40 -4.24 0.97
N VAL A 15 1.45 -4.10 0.16
CA VAL A 15 1.39 -4.27 -1.29
C VAL A 15 0.82 -5.64 -1.65
N ILE A 16 1.41 -6.72 -1.13
CA ILE A 16 0.94 -8.09 -1.39
C ILE A 16 -0.53 -8.27 -0.97
N SER A 17 -0.95 -7.68 0.15
CA SER A 17 -2.34 -7.76 0.61
C SER A 17 -3.31 -7.15 -0.40
N VAL A 18 -2.97 -5.99 -0.96
CA VAL A 18 -3.80 -5.34 -2.00
C VAL A 18 -3.75 -6.13 -3.31
N LEU A 19 -2.57 -6.60 -3.73
CA LEU A 19 -2.42 -7.41 -4.95
C LEU A 19 -3.22 -8.73 -4.87
N LYS A 20 -3.31 -9.34 -3.69
CA LYS A 20 -4.20 -10.47 -3.46
C LYS A 20 -5.65 -10.07 -3.69
N GLU A 21 -6.11 -8.94 -3.14
CA GLU A 21 -7.48 -8.49 -3.38
C GLU A 21 -7.75 -8.21 -4.86
N LEU A 22 -6.80 -7.62 -5.59
CA LEU A 22 -6.91 -7.44 -7.04
C LEU A 22 -7.03 -8.78 -7.77
N LEU A 23 -6.15 -9.73 -7.47
CA LEU A 23 -6.17 -11.08 -8.06
C LEU A 23 -7.50 -11.81 -7.86
N HIS A 24 -8.14 -11.63 -6.70
CA HIS A 24 -9.42 -12.28 -6.40
C HIS A 24 -10.61 -11.65 -7.12
N ARG A 25 -10.49 -10.40 -7.59
CA ARG A 25 -11.61 -9.61 -8.11
C ARG A 25 -11.52 -9.36 -9.59
N ASP A 26 -10.31 -9.28 -10.12
CA ASP A 26 -10.03 -9.08 -11.52
C ASP A 26 -9.57 -10.40 -12.14
N GLU A 27 -10.44 -11.00 -12.95
CA GLU A 27 -10.15 -12.27 -13.64
C GLU A 27 -8.93 -12.16 -14.56
N TYR A 28 -8.65 -10.97 -15.08
CA TYR A 28 -7.57 -10.69 -16.03
C TYR A 28 -6.31 -10.16 -15.34
N PHE A 29 -6.26 -10.07 -14.01
CA PHE A 29 -5.12 -9.47 -13.31
C PHE A 29 -3.78 -10.13 -13.69
N LEU A 30 -3.79 -11.45 -13.90
CA LEU A 30 -2.60 -12.22 -14.26
C LEU A 30 -2.14 -12.03 -15.70
N VAL A 31 -2.91 -11.39 -16.58
CA VAL A 31 -2.47 -11.12 -17.95
C VAL A 31 -1.76 -9.78 -18.10
N TYR A 32 -1.71 -8.95 -17.05
CA TYR A 32 -0.95 -7.70 -17.10
C TYR A 32 0.54 -7.91 -16.79
N SER A 33 1.38 -6.99 -17.25
CA SER A 33 2.81 -6.95 -16.95
C SER A 33 3.19 -5.70 -16.17
N SER A 34 4.21 -5.81 -15.33
CA SER A 34 4.85 -4.66 -14.66
C SER A 34 6.33 -4.60 -15.08
N PRO A 35 6.62 -4.23 -16.34
CA PRO A 35 7.99 -4.23 -16.85
C PRO A 35 8.82 -3.11 -16.21
N ASP A 36 10.06 -3.43 -15.82
CA ASP A 36 11.05 -2.43 -15.34
C ASP A 36 11.79 -1.75 -16.52
N SER A 37 11.58 -2.21 -17.76
CA SER A 37 12.31 -1.80 -18.96
C SER A 37 11.41 -1.86 -20.19
N ASP A 38 11.79 -1.19 -21.28
CA ASP A 38 11.10 -1.25 -22.58
C ASP A 38 11.27 -2.61 -23.31
N ARG A 39 11.58 -3.68 -22.58
CA ARG A 39 11.60 -5.03 -23.14
C ARG A 39 10.21 -5.36 -23.67
N HIS A 40 10.16 -5.81 -24.92
CA HIS A 40 8.93 -6.24 -25.55
C HIS A 40 8.31 -7.39 -24.76
N THR A 41 7.05 -7.23 -24.36
CA THR A 41 6.25 -8.25 -23.67
C THR A 41 4.95 -8.45 -24.43
N SER A 42 4.46 -9.70 -24.50
CA SER A 42 3.16 -10.02 -25.10
C SER A 42 1.97 -9.68 -24.19
N TYR A 43 2.24 -9.25 -22.95
CA TYR A 43 1.26 -8.91 -21.94
C TYR A 43 1.03 -7.39 -21.90
N PRO A 44 -0.23 -6.92 -21.83
CA PRO A 44 -0.53 -5.50 -21.64
C PRO A 44 0.17 -4.93 -20.39
N PRO A 45 0.81 -3.75 -20.46
CA PRO A 45 1.47 -3.16 -19.31
C PRO A 45 0.47 -2.56 -18.32
N ILE A 46 0.76 -2.66 -17.02
CA ILE A 46 0.11 -1.84 -15.99
C ILE A 46 0.62 -0.41 -16.13
N GLU A 47 -0.30 0.55 -16.19
CA GLU A 47 0.00 1.97 -16.36
C GLU A 47 0.90 2.52 -15.23
N ARG A 48 1.70 3.55 -15.54
CA ARG A 48 2.63 4.13 -14.57
C ARG A 48 1.87 4.82 -13.44
N GLU A 49 0.74 5.42 -13.80
CA GLU A 49 -0.20 6.15 -12.96
C GLU A 49 -0.75 5.26 -11.85
N PHE A 50 -1.03 3.98 -12.13
CA PHE A 50 -1.44 3.00 -11.12
C PHE A 50 -0.42 2.94 -9.97
N PHE A 51 0.87 2.84 -10.29
CA PHE A 51 1.91 2.72 -9.28
C PHE A 51 2.12 4.02 -8.50
N SER A 52 2.02 5.18 -9.16
CA SER A 52 2.11 6.48 -8.51
C SER A 52 0.94 6.73 -7.55
N MET A 53 -0.29 6.38 -7.96
CA MET A 53 -1.47 6.45 -7.09
C MET A 53 -1.34 5.49 -5.92
N PHE A 54 -0.91 4.25 -6.16
CA PHE A 54 -0.73 3.27 -5.11
C PHE A 54 0.33 3.70 -4.09
N ALA A 55 1.46 4.24 -4.56
CA ALA A 55 2.47 4.83 -3.69
C ALA A 55 1.92 5.99 -2.85
N SER A 56 1.10 6.86 -3.44
CA SER A 56 0.49 8.00 -2.75
C SER A 56 -0.48 7.58 -1.63
N VAL A 57 -1.28 6.53 -1.88
CA VAL A 57 -2.18 5.97 -0.88
C VAL A 57 -1.39 5.31 0.25
N LEU A 58 -0.35 4.53 -0.08
CA LEU A 58 0.48 3.88 0.93
C LEU A 58 1.28 4.88 1.76
N SER A 59 1.91 5.88 1.14
CA SER A 59 2.66 6.90 1.87
C SER A 59 1.77 7.63 2.87
N SER A 60 0.54 7.97 2.47
CA SER A 60 -0.46 8.58 3.35
C SER A 60 -0.86 7.65 4.49
N GLY A 61 -1.14 6.38 4.20
CA GLY A 61 -1.54 5.39 5.21
C GLY A 61 -0.44 5.05 6.23
N PHE A 62 0.82 5.04 5.80
CA PHE A 62 1.99 4.82 6.66
C PHE A 62 2.55 6.11 7.27
N ARG A 63 1.98 7.28 6.94
CA ARG A 63 2.46 8.61 7.36
C ARG A 63 3.94 8.83 7.03
N MET A 64 4.35 8.44 5.82
CA MET A 64 5.72 8.61 5.32
C MET A 64 5.98 10.06 4.93
N ASP A 65 7.22 10.52 5.08
CA ASP A 65 7.62 11.87 4.67
C ASP A 65 7.45 12.07 3.17
N ALA A 66 6.95 13.24 2.78
CA ALA A 66 6.57 13.60 1.41
C ALA A 66 7.77 13.91 0.48
N GLU A 67 8.95 13.39 0.80
CA GLU A 67 10.13 13.59 -0.05
C GLU A 67 9.96 12.90 -1.41
N TYR A 68 10.28 13.60 -2.50
CA TYR A 68 10.15 13.04 -3.84
C TYR A 68 10.99 11.76 -4.05
N SER A 69 12.19 11.73 -3.47
CA SER A 69 13.08 10.56 -3.47
C SER A 69 12.45 9.34 -2.80
N SER A 70 11.75 9.54 -1.68
CA SER A 70 11.06 8.47 -0.95
C SER A 70 9.87 7.93 -1.76
N HIS A 71 9.14 8.80 -2.46
CA HIS A 71 8.03 8.42 -3.33
C HIS A 71 8.51 7.61 -4.54
N VAL A 72 9.57 8.04 -5.22
CA VAL A 72 10.14 7.30 -6.36
C VAL A 72 10.64 5.91 -5.92
N ALA A 73 11.32 5.82 -4.77
CA ALA A 73 11.76 4.54 -4.22
C ALA A 73 10.58 3.63 -3.85
N LEU A 74 9.49 4.20 -3.33
CA LEU A 74 8.27 3.46 -3.03
C LEU A 74 7.61 2.93 -4.31
N VAL A 75 7.47 3.75 -5.35
CA VAL A 75 6.94 3.33 -6.67
C VAL A 75 7.76 2.16 -7.24
N ALA A 76 9.09 2.26 -7.21
CA ALA A 76 9.98 1.19 -7.67
C ALA A 76 9.79 -0.10 -6.85
N THR A 77 9.64 0.04 -5.53
CA THR A 77 9.35 -1.09 -4.64
C THR A 77 8.02 -1.75 -4.98
N ILE A 78 6.96 -0.98 -5.18
CA ILE A 78 5.62 -1.50 -5.52
C ILE A 78 5.67 -2.23 -6.88
N ARG A 79 6.33 -1.66 -7.89
CA ARG A 79 6.51 -2.31 -9.21
C ARG A 79 7.23 -3.64 -9.09
N GLY A 80 8.37 -3.66 -8.40
CA GLY A 80 9.15 -4.88 -8.20
C GLY A 80 8.36 -5.97 -7.47
N VAL A 81 7.62 -5.60 -6.42
CA VAL A 81 6.74 -6.54 -5.70
C VAL A 81 5.61 -7.03 -6.59
N THR A 82 4.99 -6.15 -7.39
CA THR A 82 3.88 -6.49 -8.28
C THR A 82 4.30 -7.48 -9.36
N ARG A 83 5.43 -7.22 -10.04
CA ARG A 83 6.00 -8.15 -11.00
C ARG A 83 6.24 -9.53 -10.37
N ASN A 84 6.99 -9.57 -9.26
CA ASN A 84 7.34 -10.82 -8.61
C ASN A 84 6.09 -11.59 -8.14
N PHE A 85 5.06 -10.86 -7.70
CA PHE A 85 3.78 -11.44 -7.32
C PHE A 85 3.06 -12.07 -8.51
N ILE A 86 2.88 -11.34 -9.61
CA ILE A 86 2.24 -11.84 -10.83
C ILE A 86 2.99 -13.06 -11.36
N ASP A 87 4.32 -12.98 -11.49
CA ASP A 87 5.14 -14.08 -11.99
C ASP A 87 5.03 -15.33 -11.11
N LYS A 88 4.99 -15.16 -9.79
CA LYS A 88 4.76 -16.26 -8.85
C LYS A 88 3.37 -16.88 -9.04
N GLN A 89 2.34 -16.06 -9.13
CA GLN A 89 0.96 -16.54 -9.30
C GLN A 89 0.75 -17.25 -10.64
N ARG A 90 1.39 -16.79 -11.72
CA ARG A 90 1.38 -17.48 -13.02
C ARG A 90 1.96 -18.88 -12.91
N ARG A 91 3.16 -19.02 -12.33
CA ARG A 91 3.81 -20.33 -12.12
C ARG A 91 2.95 -21.27 -11.28
N GLU A 92 2.34 -20.77 -10.21
CA GLU A 92 1.45 -21.57 -9.34
C GLU A 92 0.17 -22.02 -10.06
N LYS A 93 -0.39 -21.16 -10.92
CA LYS A 93 -1.58 -21.50 -11.72
C LYS A 93 -1.24 -22.49 -12.81
N GLU A 94 -0.14 -22.30 -13.53
CA GLU A 94 0.32 -23.19 -14.59
C GLU A 94 0.72 -24.58 -14.06
N SER A 95 1.23 -24.68 -12.83
CA SER A 95 1.49 -25.98 -12.20
C SER A 95 0.23 -26.75 -11.84
N THR A 96 -0.91 -26.08 -11.73
CA THR A 96 -2.21 -26.68 -11.37
C THR A 96 -3.11 -26.90 -12.59
N GLN A 97 -3.06 -25.95 -13.53
CA GLN A 97 -3.88 -25.92 -14.73
C GLN A 97 -3.00 -25.47 -15.90
N GLU A 98 -2.62 -26.44 -16.72
CA GLU A 98 -1.80 -26.19 -17.90
C GLU A 98 -2.48 -25.17 -18.83
N GLN A 99 -1.69 -24.27 -19.40
CA GLN A 99 -2.14 -23.25 -20.37
C GLN A 99 -3.19 -22.24 -19.85
N TYR A 100 -3.42 -22.15 -18.53
CA TYR A 100 -4.38 -21.20 -17.96
C TYR A 100 -4.08 -19.74 -18.36
N VAL A 101 -2.83 -19.29 -18.20
CA VAL A 101 -2.44 -17.90 -18.47
C VAL A 101 -2.49 -17.58 -19.97
N PRO A 102 -1.94 -18.42 -20.89
CA PRO A 102 -2.12 -18.23 -22.33
C PRO A 102 -3.59 -18.17 -22.78
N MET A 103 -4.44 -19.06 -22.26
CA MET A 103 -5.88 -19.07 -22.58
C MET A 103 -6.55 -17.79 -22.10
N LEU A 104 -6.25 -17.34 -20.88
CA LEU A 104 -6.79 -16.09 -20.32
C LEU A 104 -6.34 -14.86 -21.13
N LEU A 105 -5.08 -14.84 -21.57
CA LEU A 105 -4.54 -13.77 -22.42
C LEU A 105 -5.25 -13.73 -23.78
N LYS A 106 -5.49 -14.90 -24.38
CA LYS A 106 -6.27 -15.00 -25.62
C LYS A 106 -7.68 -14.44 -25.43
N LYS A 107 -8.39 -14.88 -24.39
CA LYS A 107 -9.74 -14.38 -24.04
C LYS A 107 -9.73 -12.86 -23.85
N PHE A 108 -8.72 -12.32 -23.16
CA PHE A 108 -8.57 -10.87 -22.96
C PHE A 108 -8.51 -10.11 -24.29
N PHE A 109 -7.66 -10.57 -25.22
CA PHE A 109 -7.52 -9.91 -26.52
C PHE A 109 -8.76 -10.05 -27.42
N GLU A 110 -9.47 -11.18 -27.35
CA GLU A 110 -10.75 -11.35 -28.06
C GLU A 110 -11.79 -10.32 -27.60
N HIS A 111 -11.92 -10.10 -26.29
CA HIS A 111 -12.79 -9.04 -25.75
C HIS A 111 -12.30 -7.65 -26.12
N PHE A 112 -10.99 -7.38 -25.97
CA PHE A 112 -10.40 -6.08 -26.28
C PHE A 112 -10.56 -5.67 -27.76
N GLN A 113 -10.45 -6.64 -28.68
CA GLN A 113 -10.67 -6.40 -30.10
C GLN A 113 -12.13 -6.09 -30.42
N SER A 114 -13.06 -6.70 -29.70
CA SER A 114 -14.51 -6.51 -29.89
C SER A 114 -14.99 -5.19 -29.29
N ASP A 115 -14.49 -4.84 -28.11
CA ASP A 115 -14.79 -3.61 -27.39
C ASP A 115 -13.53 -3.13 -26.64
N PRO A 116 -12.81 -2.11 -27.15
CA PRO A 116 -11.63 -1.56 -26.49
C PRO A 116 -11.89 -0.99 -25.09
N LEU A 117 -13.16 -0.70 -24.76
CA LEU A 117 -13.59 -0.16 -23.48
C LEU A 117 -14.25 -1.20 -22.58
N PHE A 118 -14.18 -2.50 -22.90
CA PHE A 118 -14.90 -3.55 -22.16
C PHE A 118 -14.60 -3.57 -20.65
N ARG A 119 -13.40 -3.10 -20.28
CA ARG A 119 -12.92 -3.00 -18.90
C ARG A 119 -13.48 -1.79 -18.15
N PHE A 120 -13.94 -0.74 -18.84
CA PHE A 120 -14.54 0.44 -18.23
C PHE A 120 -16.00 0.20 -17.81
N GLY A 121 -16.69 -0.75 -18.46
CA GLY A 121 -18.05 -1.14 -18.12
C GLY A 121 -18.14 -2.11 -16.92
N GLU A 122 -17.01 -2.64 -16.46
CA GLU A 122 -16.98 -3.50 -15.28
C GLU A 122 -17.27 -2.71 -14.01
N ALA A 123 -18.00 -3.33 -13.08
CA ALA A 123 -18.28 -2.71 -11.79
C ALA A 123 -16.96 -2.32 -11.12
N PRO A 124 -16.84 -1.08 -10.58
CA PRO A 124 -15.66 -0.66 -9.85
C PRO A 124 -15.27 -1.71 -8.80
N ILE A 125 -13.98 -2.00 -8.67
CA ILE A 125 -13.46 -3.00 -7.73
C ILE A 125 -13.95 -2.76 -6.29
N GLN A 126 -14.27 -1.51 -5.95
CA GLN A 126 -14.84 -1.06 -4.67
C GLN A 126 -16.29 -1.52 -4.40
N ASP A 127 -17.07 -1.81 -5.43
CA ASP A 127 -18.48 -2.25 -5.32
C ASP A 127 -18.62 -3.77 -5.16
N SER A 128 -17.50 -4.47 -5.02
CA SER A 128 -17.49 -5.90 -4.69
C SER A 128 -18.28 -6.15 -3.39
N PRO A 129 -19.18 -7.16 -3.35
CA PRO A 129 -20.00 -7.50 -2.18
C PRO A 129 -19.19 -7.65 -0.88
N ARG A 130 -17.92 -8.06 -1.00
CA ARG A 130 -16.99 -8.22 0.13
C ARG A 130 -16.58 -6.89 0.77
N ILE A 131 -16.40 -5.80 0.01
CA ILE A 131 -16.09 -4.47 0.59
C ILE A 131 -17.33 -3.85 1.21
N SER A 132 -18.48 -3.95 0.55
CA SER A 132 -19.75 -3.43 1.08
C SER A 132 -20.03 -3.99 2.49
N ALA A 133 -19.79 -5.29 2.71
CA ALA A 133 -19.91 -5.90 4.04
C ALA A 133 -18.95 -5.31 5.10
N VAL A 134 -17.70 -5.01 4.74
CA VAL A 134 -16.70 -4.44 5.66
C VAL A 134 -16.98 -2.95 5.93
N ALA A 135 -17.33 -2.17 4.90
CA ALA A 135 -17.70 -0.77 5.03
C ALA A 135 -18.96 -0.61 5.90
N ASN A 136 -19.94 -1.49 5.74
CA ASN A 136 -21.15 -1.51 6.58
C ASN A 136 -20.86 -1.92 8.02
N CYS A 137 -19.86 -2.78 8.26
CA CYS A 137 -19.41 -3.13 9.61
C CYS A 137 -18.72 -1.93 10.30
N LEU A 138 -17.85 -1.20 9.59
CA LEU A 138 -17.17 -0.01 10.12
C LEU A 138 -18.15 1.15 10.42
N LYS A 139 -19.17 1.36 9.57
CA LYS A 139 -20.22 2.36 9.81
C LYS A 139 -21.05 2.05 11.05
N ARG A 140 -21.28 0.78 11.38
CA ARG A 140 -22.03 0.37 12.59
C ARG A 140 -21.26 0.60 13.89
N HIS A 141 -19.92 0.64 13.84
CA HIS A 141 -19.08 0.89 15.01
C HIS A 141 -18.80 2.37 15.29
N SER A 142 -19.19 3.30 14.41
CA SER A 142 -19.00 4.74 14.63
C SER A 142 -20.15 5.42 15.39
N VAL A 143 -21.19 4.68 15.79
CA VAL A 143 -22.32 5.23 16.54
C VAL A 143 -22.32 4.70 17.97
N LYS A 144 -21.71 5.48 18.87
CA LYS A 144 -22.01 5.69 20.31
C LYS A 144 -20.72 6.03 21.08
N MET A 145 -20.28 7.28 21.00
CA MET A 145 -19.70 7.95 22.17
C MET A 145 -20.82 8.82 22.72
N THR A 146 -21.67 8.21 23.54
CA THR A 146 -22.60 8.90 24.42
C THR A 146 -21.79 9.78 25.36
N THR A 147 -22.03 11.09 25.27
CA THR A 147 -21.58 12.12 26.19
C THR A 147 -21.95 11.74 27.62
N SER A 148 -20.99 11.22 28.39
CA SER A 148 -21.17 11.03 29.83
C SER A 148 -20.92 12.37 30.52
N HIS A 149 -22.00 12.96 30.99
CA HIS A 149 -22.05 14.10 31.87
C HIS A 149 -21.28 13.78 33.16
N PHE A 150 -20.17 14.48 33.42
CA PHE A 150 -19.55 14.54 34.75
C PHE A 150 -19.95 15.86 35.40
N PRO A 151 -20.42 15.85 36.67
CA PRO A 151 -20.72 17.07 37.39
C PRO A 151 -19.43 17.78 37.82
N ALA A 152 -19.45 19.11 37.72
CA ALA A 152 -18.42 19.99 38.22
C ALA A 152 -18.44 19.98 39.75
N ASP A 153 -17.28 19.77 40.38
CA ASP A 153 -17.05 20.15 41.76
C ASP A 153 -15.85 21.10 41.83
N ASN A 154 -16.14 22.29 42.33
CA ASN A 154 -15.19 23.36 42.62
C ASN A 154 -14.42 22.99 43.89
N THR A 155 -13.09 23.09 43.85
CA THR A 155 -12.33 23.38 45.07
C THR A 155 -11.06 24.14 44.72
N SER A 156 -11.07 25.42 45.09
CA SER A 156 -9.93 26.31 45.23
C SER A 156 -8.96 25.77 46.28
N ASN A 157 -7.65 25.90 46.04
CA ASN A 157 -6.69 26.28 47.08
C ASN A 157 -5.37 26.77 46.46
N ASP A 158 -4.86 27.81 47.09
CA ASP A 158 -3.75 28.69 46.75
C ASP A 158 -2.35 28.08 46.87
N ALA A 159 -1.41 28.78 46.20
CA ALA A 159 -0.02 29.06 46.55
C ALA A 159 1.00 27.90 46.62
N GLU A 160 1.99 27.92 45.71
CA GLU A 160 3.33 28.49 45.98
C GLU A 160 4.27 28.24 44.78
N GLU A 161 4.92 29.31 44.30
CA GLU A 161 6.15 29.26 43.50
C GLU A 161 7.31 28.75 44.37
N PRO A 162 8.34 28.11 43.77
CA PRO A 162 9.56 28.89 43.61
C PRO A 162 10.29 28.71 42.27
N SER A 163 10.74 29.87 41.79
CA SER A 163 11.81 30.18 40.85
C SER A 163 13.11 29.37 41.01
N ILE A 164 13.78 29.11 39.87
CA ILE A 164 15.19 29.44 39.51
C ILE A 164 15.81 28.38 38.56
N GLY A 165 16.20 28.83 37.34
CA GLY A 165 17.44 28.41 36.67
C GLY A 165 17.34 27.70 35.31
N PRO A 166 17.82 28.29 34.19
CA PRO A 166 18.00 27.61 32.90
C PRO A 166 19.50 27.22 32.67
N PRO A 167 19.90 26.70 31.49
CA PRO A 167 20.19 25.30 31.20
C PRO A 167 21.70 24.98 31.09
N VAL A 168 22.11 23.73 31.35
CA VAL A 168 23.50 23.30 31.09
C VAL A 168 23.62 22.57 29.76
N LEU A 169 24.21 23.27 28.80
CA LEU A 169 24.87 22.75 27.60
C LEU A 169 25.99 21.76 27.98
N LYS A 170 25.96 20.54 27.44
CA LYS A 170 27.18 19.74 27.25
C LYS A 170 27.43 19.53 25.76
N LYS A 171 28.28 20.40 25.21
CA LYS A 171 29.07 20.11 24.01
C LYS A 171 30.06 18.99 24.36
N SER A 172 30.11 17.93 23.57
CA SER A 172 31.32 17.13 23.42
C SER A 172 31.69 17.10 21.94
N LEU A 173 32.70 17.89 21.63
CA LEU A 173 33.44 17.93 20.38
C LEU A 173 34.79 17.28 20.67
N ARG A 174 35.22 16.30 19.86
CA ARG A 174 36.60 15.96 19.45
C ARG A 174 36.73 14.46 19.14
N THR A 175 37.50 13.95 18.19
CA THR A 175 38.21 14.44 16.98
C THR A 175 38.94 13.22 16.40
N GLY A 176 38.97 13.06 15.07
CA GLY A 176 40.07 12.44 14.31
C GLY A 176 40.25 10.90 14.42
N ARG A 177 40.99 10.20 13.54
CA ARG A 177 41.78 10.54 12.34
C ARG A 177 42.42 9.22 11.81
N LYS A 178 42.66 9.11 10.49
CA LYS A 178 43.62 8.22 9.75
C LYS A 178 43.26 6.72 9.60
N ARG A 179 43.18 6.15 8.39
CA ARG A 179 44.16 5.80 7.31
C ARG A 179 44.89 4.46 7.53
N GLY A 180 44.95 3.65 6.46
CA GLY A 180 45.86 2.49 6.22
C GLY A 180 45.05 1.31 5.65
N HIS A 181 45.06 0.97 4.36
CA HIS A 181 46.12 0.29 3.58
C HIS A 181 46.76 -0.89 4.32
N ASN A 182 46.29 -2.11 4.04
CA ASN A 182 46.95 -3.06 3.13
C ASN A 182 45.89 -3.99 2.53
#